data_AF-T1AA27-F1
#
_entry.id   AF-T1AA27-F1
#
_cell.length_a   1.000
_cell.length_b   1.000
_cell.length_c   1.000
_cell.angle_alpha   90.00
_cell.angle_beta   90.00
_cell.angle_gamma   90.00
#
_symmetry.space_group_name_H-M   'P 1'
#
loop_
_entity.id
_entity.type
_entity.pdbx_description
1 polymer ?
#
loop_
_entity_poly.entity_id
_entity_poly.type
_entity_poly.pdbx_seq_one_letter_code
_entity_poly.pdbx_strand_id
1 'polypeptide(L)'
;PSAPVLSLVSWPAGVVGGVILQYNVVMTLGLAADAWAGYLACAHWVGRRRWAVLGGLLFGMSPWIMGQAYVHPSLAIAPGVPLMLVAIDEAWRGRRWTVWRAGLAIAGAGCLTLLISEEVFASLSLMVVVVGIWAGFSARRTWKRWVGRVVGTGLLGLVLMAPVLAG
;
A
#
# COMPACT_ATOMS: atom_id res chain seq x y z
N PRO A 1 10.25 -9.79 13.05
CA PRO A 1 8.97 -9.26 12.54
C PRO A 1 8.33 -10.26 11.56
N SER A 2 7.21 -10.85 11.93
CA SER A 2 6.46 -11.81 11.12
C SER A 2 5.80 -11.09 9.96
N ALA A 3 6.28 -11.31 8.73
CA ALA A 3 5.64 -10.88 7.50
C ALA A 3 4.88 -12.08 6.89
N PRO A 4 3.69 -12.46 7.41
CA PRO A 4 3.03 -13.72 7.10
C PRO A 4 2.74 -13.90 5.60
N VAL A 5 2.42 -12.82 4.88
CA VAL A 5 2.18 -12.86 3.44
C VAL A 5 3.45 -13.20 2.67
N LEU A 6 4.59 -12.61 3.05
CA LEU A 6 5.88 -12.89 2.42
C LEU A 6 6.31 -14.33 2.70
N SER A 7 6.09 -14.81 3.93
CA SER A 7 6.37 -16.20 4.32
C SER A 7 5.53 -17.20 3.52
N LEU A 8 4.23 -16.93 3.33
CA LEU A 8 3.34 -17.81 2.57
C LEU A 8 3.73 -17.88 1.08
N VAL A 9 4.00 -16.73 0.47
CA VAL A 9 4.38 -16.65 -0.97
C VAL A 9 5.73 -17.31 -1.22
N SER A 10 6.66 -17.18 -0.28
CA SER A 10 8.04 -17.64 -0.46
C SER A 10 8.32 -19.04 0.08
N TRP A 11 7.39 -19.63 0.84
CA TRP A 11 7.51 -20.99 1.39
C TRP A 11 7.99 -22.04 0.37
N PRO A 12 7.43 -22.13 -0.85
CA PRO A 12 7.87 -23.14 -1.82
C PRO A 12 9.34 -22.94 -2.24
N ALA A 13 9.79 -21.69 -2.38
CA ALA A 13 11.16 -21.36 -2.72
C ALA A 13 12.14 -21.74 -1.60
N GLY A 14 11.71 -21.59 -0.34
CA GLY A 14 12.47 -22.05 0.83
C GLY A 14 12.65 -23.57 0.85
N VAL A 15 11.62 -24.33 0.48
CA VAL A 15 11.69 -25.80 0.41
C VAL A 15 12.59 -26.28 -0.74
N VAL A 16 12.55 -25.62 -1.90
CA VAL A 16 13.29 -26.05 -3.10
C VAL A 16 14.76 -25.63 -3.08
N GLY A 17 15.06 -24.40 -2.63
CA GLY A 17 16.40 -23.82 -2.75
C GLY A 17 16.92 -23.14 -1.49
N GLY A 18 16.30 -23.39 -0.34
CA GLY A 18 16.72 -22.85 0.93
C GLY A 18 16.49 -21.34 1.09
N VAL A 19 17.04 -20.80 2.17
CA VAL A 19 16.79 -19.42 2.64
C VAL A 19 17.26 -18.36 1.63
N ILE A 20 18.34 -18.62 0.89
CA ILE A 20 18.89 -17.66 -0.09
C ILE A 20 17.94 -17.51 -1.30
N LEU A 21 17.44 -18.63 -1.84
CA LEU A 21 16.48 -18.58 -2.95
C LEU A 21 15.19 -17.91 -2.49
N GLN A 22 14.71 -18.26 -1.29
CA GLN A 22 13.54 -17.64 -0.68
C GLN A 22 13.67 -16.12 -0.58
N TYR A 23 14.80 -15.62 -0.07
CA TYR A 23 15.08 -14.20 0.04
C TYR A 23 15.10 -13.51 -1.33
N ASN A 24 15.81 -14.07 -2.31
CA ASN A 24 15.91 -13.49 -3.65
C ASN A 24 14.55 -13.40 -4.35
N VAL A 25 13.70 -14.42 -4.17
CA VAL A 25 12.33 -14.42 -4.72
C VAL A 25 11.48 -13.34 -4.07
N VAL A 26 11.52 -13.22 -2.74
CA VAL A 26 10.77 -12.18 -2.01
C VAL A 26 11.20 -10.78 -2.44
N MET A 27 12.51 -10.53 -2.53
CA MET A 27 13.04 -9.23 -2.94
C MET A 27 12.66 -8.89 -4.37
N THR A 28 12.84 -9.83 -5.30
CA THR A 28 12.55 -9.60 -6.70
C THR A 28 11.07 -9.31 -6.92
N LEU A 29 10.18 -10.11 -6.31
CA LEU A 29 8.74 -9.91 -6.43
C LEU A 29 8.27 -8.65 -5.69
N GLY A 30 8.85 -8.35 -4.53
CA GLY A 30 8.54 -7.15 -3.76
C GLY A 30 8.85 -5.87 -4.53
N LEU A 31 10.08 -5.76 -5.04
CA LEU A 31 10.52 -4.61 -5.85
C LEU A 31 9.72 -4.49 -7.15
N ALA A 32 9.39 -5.62 -7.80
CA ALA A 32 8.52 -5.62 -8.96
C ALA A 32 7.10 -5.14 -8.61
N ALA A 33 6.56 -5.55 -7.46
CA ALA A 33 5.26 -5.09 -6.98
C ALA A 33 5.27 -3.59 -6.66
N ASP A 34 6.35 -3.06 -6.07
CA ASP A 34 6.52 -1.63 -5.84
C ASP A 34 6.54 -0.84 -7.14
N ALA A 35 7.36 -1.27 -8.10
CA ALA A 35 7.44 -0.61 -9.40
C ALA A 35 6.10 -0.66 -10.14
N TRP A 36 5.40 -1.79 -10.07
CA TRP A 36 4.07 -1.95 -10.65
C TRP A 36 3.04 -1.04 -9.99
N ALA A 37 3.04 -0.98 -8.65
CA ALA A 37 2.10 -0.14 -7.91
C ALA A 37 2.35 1.35 -8.14
N GLY A 38 3.62 1.77 -8.21
CA GLY A 38 4.02 3.10 -8.65
C GLY A 38 3.60 3.41 -10.08
N TYR A 39 3.71 2.44 -11.00
CA TYR A 39 3.21 2.57 -12.36
C TYR A 39 1.71 2.82 -12.39
N LEU A 40 0.92 2.05 -11.63
CA LEU A 40 -0.53 2.25 -11.55
C LEU A 40 -0.89 3.63 -11.02
N ALA A 41 -0.19 4.11 -10.00
CA ALA A 41 -0.40 5.43 -9.44
C ALA A 41 -0.06 6.55 -10.45
N CYS A 42 1.09 6.46 -11.12
CA CYS A 42 1.44 7.45 -12.15
C CYS A 42 0.54 7.36 -13.39
N ALA A 43 0.08 6.16 -13.77
CA ALA A 43 -0.89 5.98 -14.85
C ALA A 43 -2.23 6.66 -14.52
N HIS A 44 -2.65 6.60 -13.26
CA HIS A 44 -3.87 7.24 -12.77
C HIS A 44 -3.83 8.77 -12.90
N TRP A 45 -2.71 9.41 -12.55
CA TRP A 45 -2.60 10.89 -12.59
C TRP A 45 -2.13 11.47 -13.91
N VAL A 46 -1.13 10.86 -14.57
CA VAL A 46 -0.45 11.45 -15.74
C VAL A 46 -1.13 11.07 -17.05
N GLY A 47 -1.84 9.93 -17.11
CA GLY A 47 -2.57 9.46 -18.29
C GLY A 47 -1.71 9.08 -19.51
N ARG A 48 -0.38 9.22 -19.45
CA ARG A 48 0.57 8.85 -20.51
C ARG A 48 1.44 7.67 -20.08
N ARG A 49 1.35 6.55 -20.81
CA ARG A 49 2.02 5.28 -20.47
C ARG A 49 3.53 5.42 -20.24
N ARG A 50 4.25 6.17 -21.07
CA ARG A 50 5.70 6.37 -20.94
C ARG A 50 6.12 6.99 -19.60
N TRP A 51 5.36 7.98 -19.13
CA TRP A 51 5.62 8.68 -17.88
C TRP A 51 5.16 7.86 -16.68
N ALA A 52 4.13 7.04 -16.86
CA ALA A 52 3.70 6.08 -15.86
C ALA A 52 4.77 5.01 -15.61
N VAL A 53 5.38 4.46 -16.67
CA VAL A 53 6.48 3.49 -16.55
C VAL A 53 7.66 4.11 -15.83
N LEU A 54 8.05 5.34 -16.20
CA LEU A 54 9.13 6.05 -15.53
C LEU A 54 8.82 6.29 -14.05
N GLY A 55 7.59 6.71 -13.72
CA GLY A 55 7.17 6.92 -12.32
C GLY A 55 7.17 5.64 -11.49
N GLY A 56 6.73 4.52 -12.08
CA GLY A 56 6.83 3.20 -11.44
C GLY A 56 8.27 2.80 -11.15
N LEU A 57 9.15 2.93 -12.14
CA LEU A 57 10.58 2.64 -11.97
C LEU A 57 11.22 3.55 -10.91
N LEU A 58 10.91 4.85 -10.93
CA LEU A 58 11.43 5.81 -9.94
C LEU A 58 10.98 5.48 -8.52
N PHE A 59 9.76 4.99 -8.34
CA PHE A 59 9.28 4.56 -7.04
C PHE A 59 9.97 3.27 -6.59
N GLY A 60 9.87 2.20 -7.40
CA GLY A 60 10.41 0.88 -7.06
C GLY A 60 11.94 0.83 -6.93
N MET A 61 12.65 1.74 -7.60
CA MET A 61 14.11 1.90 -7.52
C MET A 61 14.51 3.14 -6.73
N SER A 62 13.61 3.68 -5.90
CA SER A 62 13.90 4.87 -5.11
C SER A 62 15.05 4.62 -4.11
N PRO A 63 15.84 5.65 -3.77
CA PRO A 63 16.93 5.52 -2.80
C PRO A 63 16.47 4.96 -1.46
N TRP A 64 15.23 5.26 -1.05
CA TRP A 64 14.65 4.73 0.18
C TRP A 64 14.41 3.22 0.09
N ILE A 65 13.77 2.73 -0.97
CA ILE A 65 13.53 1.29 -1.16
C ILE A 65 14.86 0.52 -1.28
N MET A 66 15.77 1.02 -2.11
CA MET A 66 17.09 0.40 -2.32
C MET A 66 17.94 0.40 -1.04
N GLY A 67 17.87 1.46 -0.24
CA GLY A 67 18.58 1.52 1.05
C GLY A 67 18.03 0.52 2.06
N GLN A 68 16.72 0.28 2.07
CA GLN A 68 16.08 -0.65 2.99
C GLN A 68 16.20 -2.13 2.57
N ALA A 69 16.39 -2.41 1.27
CA ALA A 69 16.47 -3.78 0.75
C ALA A 69 17.55 -4.63 1.45
N TYR A 70 18.65 -4.01 1.87
CA TYR A 70 19.78 -4.67 2.53
C TYR A 70 19.65 -4.75 4.06
N VAL A 71 18.89 -3.87 4.70
CA VAL A 71 18.83 -3.75 6.16
C VAL A 71 17.55 -4.39 6.71
N HIS A 72 16.40 -3.95 6.18
CA HIS A 72 15.08 -4.38 6.64
C HIS A 72 14.18 -4.69 5.43
N PRO A 73 14.19 -5.95 4.98
CA PRO A 73 13.42 -6.43 3.83
C PRO A 73 11.94 -6.04 3.80
N SER A 74 11.30 -6.02 4.97
CA SER A 74 9.89 -5.64 5.13
C SER A 74 9.63 -4.16 4.83
N LEU A 75 10.62 -3.28 5.03
CA LEU A 75 10.51 -1.86 4.69
C LEU A 75 10.72 -1.60 3.19
N ALA A 76 11.51 -2.44 2.54
CA ALA A 76 11.79 -2.34 1.11
C ALA A 76 10.63 -2.77 0.21
N ILE A 77 9.56 -3.33 0.79
CA ILE A 77 8.38 -3.81 0.06
C ILE A 77 7.20 -2.98 0.52
N ALA A 78 6.82 -1.97 -0.26
CA ALA A 78 5.81 -0.99 0.11
C ALA A 78 4.75 -0.72 -0.97
N PRO A 79 4.18 -1.74 -1.66
CA PRO A 79 3.34 -1.51 -2.82
C PRO A 79 1.99 -0.90 -2.43
N GLY A 80 1.57 -1.06 -1.17
CA GLY A 80 0.34 -0.45 -0.67
C GLY A 80 0.43 1.07 -0.58
N VAL A 81 1.61 1.69 -0.48
CA VAL A 81 1.76 3.15 -0.42
C VAL A 81 1.15 3.83 -1.66
N PRO A 82 1.61 3.54 -2.90
CA PRO A 82 1.06 4.16 -4.10
C PRO A 82 -0.40 3.76 -4.36
N LEU A 83 -0.82 2.53 -4.03
CA LEU A 83 -2.21 2.07 -4.19
C LEU A 83 -3.16 2.84 -3.27
N MET A 84 -2.76 3.08 -2.02
CA MET A 84 -3.55 3.80 -1.03
C MET A 84 -3.71 5.26 -1.43
N LEU A 85 -2.67 5.89 -2.00
CA LEU A 85 -2.77 7.25 -2.54
C LEU A 85 -3.79 7.35 -3.68
N VAL A 86 -3.81 6.39 -4.61
CA VAL A 86 -4.82 6.34 -5.70
C VAL A 86 -6.22 6.20 -5.13
N ALA A 87 -6.41 5.29 -4.17
CA ALA A 87 -7.72 5.05 -3.58
C ALA A 87 -8.23 6.26 -2.78
N ILE A 88 -7.34 6.97 -2.07
CA ILE A 88 -7.67 8.23 -1.38
C ILE A 88 -8.05 9.32 -2.39
N ASP A 89 -7.30 9.47 -3.48
CA ASP A 89 -7.58 10.46 -4.52
C ASP A 89 -8.93 10.20 -5.20
N GLU A 90 -9.24 8.94 -5.53
CA GLU A 90 -10.55 8.54 -6.05
C GLU A 90 -11.67 8.74 -5.01
N ALA A 91 -11.43 8.44 -3.73
CA ALA A 91 -12.41 8.69 -2.66
C ALA A 91 -12.69 10.19 -2.46
N TRP A 92 -11.66 11.03 -2.65
CA TRP A 92 -11.74 12.47 -2.49
C TRP A 92 -12.45 13.14 -3.66
N ARG A 93 -12.01 12.82 -4.88
CA ARG A 93 -12.51 13.44 -6.12
C ARG A 93 -13.81 12.80 -6.61
N GLY A 94 -14.10 11.56 -6.18
CA GLY A 94 -15.30 10.80 -6.58
C GLY A 94 -15.39 10.59 -8.09
N ARG A 95 -14.24 10.38 -8.76
CA ARG A 95 -14.15 10.56 -10.21
C ARG A 95 -14.66 9.35 -10.98
N ARG A 96 -14.20 8.15 -10.62
CA ARG A 96 -14.49 6.90 -11.34
C ARG A 96 -14.96 5.79 -10.42
N TRP A 97 -14.52 5.80 -9.16
CA TRP A 97 -14.85 4.71 -8.23
C TRP A 97 -16.09 5.04 -7.40
N THR A 98 -16.91 4.02 -7.18
CA THR A 98 -17.92 4.10 -6.13
C THR A 98 -17.21 4.21 -4.78
N VAL A 99 -17.85 4.91 -3.85
CA VAL A 99 -17.33 5.11 -2.49
C VAL A 99 -16.90 3.78 -1.84
N TRP A 100 -17.67 2.72 -2.03
CA TRP A 100 -17.36 1.39 -1.53
C TRP A 100 -16.09 0.80 -2.14
N ARG A 101 -15.87 0.94 -3.46
CA ARG A 101 -14.66 0.46 -4.12
C ARG A 101 -13.42 1.20 -3.60
N ALA A 102 -13.51 2.51 -3.42
CA ALA A 102 -12.40 3.29 -2.89
C ALA A 102 -12.11 2.93 -1.43
N GLY A 103 -13.13 2.79 -0.58
CA GLY A 103 -12.96 2.38 0.81
C GLY A 103 -12.40 0.96 0.95
N LEU A 104 -12.85 0.01 0.12
CA LEU A 104 -12.34 -1.35 0.11
C LEU A 104 -10.89 -1.42 -0.41
N ALA A 105 -10.54 -0.58 -1.40
CA ALA A 105 -9.16 -0.46 -1.86
C ALA A 105 -8.23 0.13 -0.79
N ILE A 106 -8.69 1.15 -0.03
CA ILE A 106 -7.94 1.71 1.11
C ILE A 106 -7.75 0.63 2.18
N ALA A 107 -8.83 -0.05 2.58
CA ALA A 107 -8.75 -1.13 3.57
C ALA A 107 -7.83 -2.25 3.12
N GLY A 108 -7.96 -2.73 1.89
CA GLY A 108 -7.13 -3.79 1.31
C GLY A 108 -5.66 -3.39 1.22
N ALA A 109 -5.35 -2.18 0.75
CA ALA A 109 -3.99 -1.67 0.71
C ALA A 109 -3.38 -1.54 2.12
N GLY A 110 -4.15 -1.03 3.08
CA GLY A 110 -3.76 -0.95 4.49
C GLY A 110 -3.45 -2.32 5.09
N CYS A 111 -4.33 -3.31 4.87
CA CYS A 111 -4.14 -4.67 5.34
C CYS A 111 -2.90 -5.31 4.73
N LEU A 112 -2.70 -5.16 3.42
CA LEU A 112 -1.49 -5.63 2.74
C LEU A 112 -0.23 -5.03 3.37
N THR A 113 -0.23 -3.71 3.62
CA THR A 113 0.93 -3.06 4.25
C THR A 113 1.14 -3.51 5.68
N LEU A 114 0.08 -3.73 6.45
CA LEU A 114 0.17 -4.23 7.83
C LEU A 114 0.77 -5.64 7.86
N LEU A 115 0.37 -6.51 6.94
CA LEU A 115 0.87 -7.88 6.83
C LEU A 115 2.31 -7.98 6.29
N ILE A 116 2.82 -6.90 5.69
CA ILE A 116 4.21 -6.81 5.19
C ILE A 116 5.09 -6.13 6.24
N SER A 117 4.67 -4.98 6.76
CA SER A 117 5.41 -4.18 7.74
C SER A 117 4.50 -3.25 8.53
N GLU A 118 4.45 -3.49 9.85
CA GLU A 118 3.75 -2.64 10.81
C GLU A 118 4.28 -1.19 10.81
N GLU A 119 5.59 -1.02 10.60
CA GLU A 119 6.23 0.30 10.56
C GLU A 119 5.79 1.12 9.32
N VAL A 120 5.68 0.46 8.16
CA VAL A 120 5.18 1.09 6.92
C VAL A 120 3.70 1.43 7.08
N PHE A 121 2.92 0.53 7.69
CA PHE A 121 1.51 0.77 7.99
C PHE A 121 1.31 1.93 8.95
N ALA A 122 2.10 2.03 10.02
CA ALA A 122 2.05 3.14 10.97
C ALA A 122 2.38 4.47 10.28
N SER A 123 3.43 4.47 9.44
CA SER A 123 3.85 5.65 8.66
C SER A 123 2.76 6.10 7.67
N LEU A 124 2.15 5.15 6.97
CA LEU A 124 1.01 5.41 6.08
C LEU A 124 -0.20 5.97 6.83
N SER A 125 -0.52 5.38 7.98
CA SER A 125 -1.65 5.80 8.82
C SER A 125 -1.44 7.24 9.30
N LEU A 126 -0.23 7.58 9.74
CA LEU A 126 0.14 8.94 10.12
C LEU A 126 -0.02 9.91 8.94
N MET A 127 0.46 9.54 7.75
CA MET A 127 0.30 10.35 6.54
C MET A 127 -1.18 10.62 6.23
N VAL A 128 -2.04 9.60 6.32
CA VAL A 128 -3.49 9.76 6.11
C VAL A 128 -4.12 10.69 7.14
N VAL A 129 -3.73 10.58 8.40
CA VAL A 129 -4.20 11.47 9.47
C VAL A 129 -3.79 12.91 9.18
N VAL A 130 -2.52 13.17 8.85
CA VAL A 130 -2.01 14.52 8.57
C VAL A 130 -2.69 15.13 7.35
N VAL A 131 -2.73 14.40 6.23
CA VAL A 131 -3.42 14.85 5.00
C VAL A 131 -4.89 15.10 5.29
N GLY A 132 -5.51 14.24 6.09
CA GLY A 132 -6.89 14.39 6.49
C GLY A 132 -7.13 15.65 7.32
N ILE A 133 -6.34 15.90 8.35
CA ILE A 133 -6.46 17.12 9.17
C ILE A 133 -6.38 18.36 8.28
N TRP A 134 -5.38 18.43 7.38
CA TRP A 134 -5.21 19.53 6.43
C TRP A 134 -6.44 19.70 5.51
N ALA A 135 -6.96 18.59 5.00
CA ALA A 135 -8.20 18.50 4.24
C ALA A 135 -9.44 19.03 5.00
N GLY A 136 -9.51 18.77 6.30
CA GLY A 136 -10.55 19.27 7.19
C GLY A 136 -10.54 20.79 7.32
N PHE A 137 -9.36 21.42 7.24
CA PHE A 137 -9.22 22.88 7.23
C PHE A 137 -9.61 23.50 5.88
N SER A 138 -9.24 22.87 4.76
CA SER A 138 -9.44 23.44 3.42
C SER A 138 -10.84 23.24 2.85
N ALA A 139 -11.52 22.12 3.16
CA ALA A 139 -12.80 21.78 2.53
C ALA A 139 -13.77 21.04 3.47
N ARG A 140 -14.22 21.70 4.56
CA ARG A 140 -15.07 21.11 5.63
C ARG A 140 -16.28 20.30 5.16
N ARG A 141 -16.96 20.69 4.07
CA ARG A 141 -18.16 19.98 3.56
C ARG A 141 -17.80 18.65 2.87
N THR A 142 -16.70 18.62 2.13
CA THR A 142 -16.16 17.42 1.47
C THR A 142 -15.52 16.48 2.50
N TRP A 143 -14.81 17.06 3.47
CA TRP A 143 -14.21 16.37 4.62
C TRP A 143 -15.20 15.50 5.38
N LYS A 144 -16.35 16.05 5.80
CA LYS A 144 -17.36 15.28 6.56
C LYS A 144 -17.89 14.07 5.79
N ARG A 145 -18.08 14.21 4.46
CA ARG A 145 -18.50 13.09 3.61
C ARG A 145 -17.39 12.05 3.48
N TRP A 146 -16.15 12.48 3.33
CA TRP A 146 -14.99 11.59 3.20
C TRP A 146 -14.72 10.81 4.50
N VAL A 147 -14.65 11.48 5.64
CA VAL A 147 -14.41 10.84 6.96
C VAL A 147 -15.47 9.79 7.28
N GLY A 148 -16.76 10.11 7.14
CA GLY A 148 -17.83 9.15 7.42
C GLY A 148 -17.75 7.88 6.55
N ARG A 149 -17.22 8.02 5.33
CA ARG A 149 -17.08 6.92 4.37
C ARG A 149 -15.81 6.09 4.63
N VAL A 150 -14.69 6.74 4.88
CA VAL A 150 -13.40 6.09 5.20
C VAL A 150 -13.49 5.34 6.53
N VAL A 151 -14.14 5.93 7.54
CA VAL A 151 -14.38 5.26 8.82
C VAL A 151 -15.30 4.06 8.63
N GLY A 152 -16.39 4.19 7.86
CA GLY A 152 -17.29 3.07 7.58
C GLY A 152 -16.63 1.89 6.87
N THR A 153 -15.78 2.14 5.86
CA THR A 153 -15.05 1.08 5.15
C THR A 153 -13.83 0.58 5.91
N GLY A 154 -13.19 1.44 6.69
CA GLY A 154 -12.06 1.08 7.56
C GLY A 154 -12.50 0.14 8.68
N LEU A 155 -13.68 0.37 9.28
CA LEU A 155 -14.29 -0.57 10.24
C LEU A 155 -14.58 -1.93 9.61
N LEU A 156 -15.06 -1.96 8.36
CA LEU A 156 -15.25 -3.21 7.60
C LEU A 156 -13.92 -3.95 7.36
N GLY A 157 -12.85 -3.22 7.02
CA GLY A 157 -11.51 -3.79 6.90
C GLY A 157 -10.98 -4.37 8.21
N LEU A 158 -11.20 -3.65 9.32
CA LEU A 158 -10.85 -4.09 10.66
C LEU A 158 -11.62 -5.34 11.09
N VAL A 159 -12.92 -5.42 10.80
CA VAL A 159 -13.75 -6.60 11.06
C VAL A 159 -13.27 -7.81 10.25
N LEU A 160 -12.87 -7.62 8.99
CA LEU A 160 -12.33 -8.69 8.14
C LEU A 160 -10.95 -9.17 8.61
N MET A 161 -10.16 -8.32 9.26
CA MET A 161 -8.84 -8.64 9.80
C MET A 161 -8.84 -9.11 11.26
N ALA A 162 -9.94 -8.93 11.99
CA ALA A 162 -10.09 -9.38 13.38
C ALA A 162 -9.66 -10.85 13.61
N PRO A 163 -10.01 -11.84 12.75
CA PRO A 163 -9.54 -13.21 12.95
C PRO A 163 -8.05 -13.41 12.69
N VAL A 164 -7.40 -12.56 11.88
CA VAL A 164 -5.96 -12.62 11.59
C VAL A 164 -5.13 -11.97 12.70
N LEU A 165 -5.70 -10.98 13.40
CA LEU A 165 -5.05 -10.31 14.54
C LEU A 165 -5.26 -11.04 15.87
N ALA A 166 -6.25 -11.93 15.96
CA ALA A 166 -6.60 -12.66 17.17
C ALA A 166 -5.98 -14.06 17.28
N GLY A 167 -5.23 -14.51 16.27
CA GLY A 167 -4.51 -15.79 16.23
C GLY A 167 -3.02 -15.60 16.17
#